data_AF-A0A5C6YZP4-F1
#
_entry.id   AF-A0A5C6YZP4-F1
#
_cell.length_a   1.000
_cell.length_b   1.000
_cell.length_c   1.000
_cell.angle_alpha   90.00
_cell.angle_beta   90.00
_cell.angle_gamma   90.00
#
_symmetry.space_group_name_H-M   'P 1'
#
loop_
_entity.id
_entity.type
_entity.pdbx_description
1 polymer ?
#
loop_
_entity_poly.entity_id
_entity_poly.type
_entity_poly.pdbx_seq_one_letter_code
_entity_poly.pdbx_strand_id
1 'polypeptide(L)'
;MSIIDKYRFAIFGFIFASLALIAALLAALINGLTLPFFLGKYAIDGSKKEIILKAIVNYSFALNKSLTYICIAFFCVSILIYSITILLFSKFPKWIGYIGVFIVLFAIIIAVNGFVLTTLYGFRIFAFGLVSWLVSAGIILLRSK
;
A
#
# COMPACT_ATOMS: atom_id res chain seq x y z
N MET A 1 18.31 -20.79 -12.89
CA MET A 1 18.38 -19.47 -12.21
C MET A 1 19.44 -19.54 -11.13
N SER A 2 20.50 -18.75 -11.26
CA SER A 2 21.62 -18.77 -10.33
C SER A 2 21.21 -18.25 -8.96
N ILE A 3 21.98 -18.55 -7.92
CA ILE A 3 21.77 -18.02 -6.56
C ILE A 3 21.77 -16.48 -6.57
N ILE A 4 22.63 -15.87 -7.40
CA ILE A 4 22.75 -14.42 -7.58
C ILE A 4 21.44 -13.82 -8.09
N ASP A 5 20.75 -14.51 -9.01
CA ASP A 5 19.48 -14.05 -9.56
C ASP A 5 18.38 -14.03 -8.48
N LYS A 6 18.37 -14.99 -7.55
CA LYS A 6 17.37 -15.03 -6.46
C LYS A 6 17.47 -13.81 -5.54
N TYR A 7 18.69 -13.43 -5.16
CA TYR A 7 18.92 -12.26 -4.31
C TYR A 7 18.52 -10.96 -5.01
N ARG A 8 18.79 -10.85 -6.32
CA ARG A 8 18.38 -9.68 -7.12
C ARG A 8 16.86 -9.51 -7.17
N PHE A 9 16.10 -10.59 -7.35
CA PHE A 9 14.64 -10.55 -7.31
C PHE A 9 14.10 -10.16 -5.93
N ALA A 10 14.67 -10.70 -4.85
CA ALA A 10 14.27 -10.34 -3.49
C ALA A 10 14.54 -8.86 -3.17
N ILE A 11 15.69 -8.33 -3.60
CA ILE A 11 16.02 -6.90 -3.48
C ILE A 11 15.04 -6.04 -4.28
N PHE A 12 14.68 -6.46 -5.49
CA PHE A 12 13.72 -5.73 -6.32
C PHE A 12 12.34 -5.65 -5.64
N GLY A 13 11.85 -6.78 -5.11
CA GLY A 13 10.62 -6.80 -4.31
C GLY A 13 10.69 -5.88 -3.09
N PHE A 14 11.84 -5.83 -2.42
CA PHE A 14 12.06 -4.95 -1.27
C PHE A 14 12.03 -3.47 -1.66
N ILE A 15 12.67 -3.08 -2.77
CA ILE A 15 12.67 -1.69 -3.27
C ILE A 15 11.24 -1.21 -3.49
N PHE A 16 10.39 -2.01 -4.16
CA PHE A 16 8.98 -1.65 -4.36
C PHE A 16 8.22 -1.52 -3.03
N ALA A 17 8.45 -2.42 -2.07
CA ALA A 17 7.84 -2.29 -0.74
C ALA A 17 8.28 -0.98 -0.04
N SER A 18 9.56 -0.62 -0.12
CA SER A 18 10.07 0.64 0.45
C SER A 18 9.42 1.86 -0.19
N LEU A 19 9.31 1.89 -1.53
CA LEU A 19 8.63 2.97 -2.24
C LEU A 19 7.14 3.06 -1.87
N ALA A 20 6.47 1.91 -1.71
CA ALA A 20 5.08 1.86 -1.26
C ALA A 20 4.92 2.45 0.15
N LEU A 21 5.84 2.12 1.06
CA LEU A 21 5.85 2.68 2.41
C LEU A 21 6.11 4.18 2.43
N ILE A 22 7.00 4.70 1.58
CA ILE A 22 7.21 6.15 1.43
C ILE A 22 5.91 6.84 0.99
N ALA A 23 5.21 6.28 -0.02
CA ALA A 23 3.93 6.80 -0.46
C ALA A 23 2.86 6.78 0.66
N ALA A 24 2.82 5.69 1.44
CA ALA A 24 1.91 5.55 2.58
C ALA A 24 2.20 6.57 3.69
N LEU A 25 3.48 6.81 4.01
CA LEU A 25 3.91 7.80 5.00
C LEU A 25 3.53 9.22 4.57
N LEU A 26 3.72 9.58 3.30
CA LEU A 26 3.32 10.88 2.77
C LEU A 26 1.79 11.05 2.81
N ALA A 27 1.03 10.01 2.46
CA ALA A 27 -0.44 10.02 2.54
C ALA A 27 -0.91 10.25 3.98
N ALA A 28 -0.33 9.52 4.94
CA ALA A 28 -0.61 9.64 6.36
C ALA A 28 -0.20 11.02 6.91
N LEU A 29 0.94 11.58 6.48
CA LEU A 29 1.37 12.92 6.86
C LEU A 29 0.34 13.97 6.41
N ILE A 30 -0.07 13.94 5.14
CA ILE A 30 -0.99 14.93 4.57
C ILE A 30 -2.34 14.89 5.28
N ASN A 31 -2.93 13.70 5.41
CA ASN A 31 -4.27 13.57 5.99
C ASN A 31 -4.29 13.60 7.52
N GLY A 32 -3.27 13.04 8.17
CA GLY A 32 -3.21 12.88 9.63
C GLY A 32 -2.60 14.06 10.36
N LEU A 33 -1.80 14.89 9.69
CA LEU A 33 -1.08 16.00 10.32
C LEU A 33 -1.26 17.32 9.58
N THR A 34 -0.92 17.36 8.29
CA THR A 34 -0.92 18.61 7.51
C THR A 34 -2.31 19.21 7.41
N LEU A 35 -3.31 18.43 6.98
CA LEU A 35 -4.69 18.91 6.82
C LEU A 35 -5.30 19.41 8.16
N PRO A 36 -5.25 18.65 9.27
CA PRO A 36 -5.71 19.14 10.57
C PRO A 36 -5.03 20.44 11.02
N PHE A 37 -3.71 20.60 10.77
CA PHE A 37 -2.99 21.83 11.08
C PHE A 37 -3.56 23.04 10.35
N PHE A 38 -3.84 22.90 9.04
CA PHE A 38 -4.46 23.96 8.25
C PHE A 38 -5.90 24.25 8.71
N LEU A 39 -6.71 23.21 8.96
CA LEU A 39 -8.07 23.38 9.43
C LEU A 39 -8.13 24.14 10.77
N GLY A 40 -7.27 23.77 11.73
CA GLY A 40 -7.20 24.45 13.03
C GLY A 40 -6.80 25.92 12.92
N LYS A 41 -5.85 26.25 12.04
CA LYS A 41 -5.40 27.63 11.82
C LYS A 41 -6.47 28.53 11.19
N TYR A 42 -7.27 27.98 10.28
CA TYR A 42 -8.23 28.76 9.49
C TYR A 42 -9.67 28.73 10.04
N ALA A 43 -9.98 27.84 10.99
CA ALA A 43 -11.30 27.77 11.63
C ALA A 43 -11.60 28.94 12.60
N ILE A 44 -10.57 29.66 13.06
CA ILE A 44 -10.69 30.70 14.11
C ILE A 44 -11.18 32.05 13.55
N ASP A 45 -11.19 32.25 12.24
CA ASP A 45 -11.36 33.57 11.61
C ASP A 45 -12.49 33.54 10.55
N GLY A 46 -13.72 33.84 10.99
CA GLY A 46 -14.96 33.25 10.48
C GLY A 46 -15.64 33.87 9.26
N SER A 47 -15.11 34.87 8.55
CA SER A 47 -15.95 35.62 7.60
C SER A 47 -15.59 35.58 6.11
N LYS A 48 -14.45 35.02 5.66
CA LYS A 48 -14.12 34.95 4.20
C LYS A 48 -13.30 33.75 3.73
N LYS A 49 -13.05 32.73 4.57
CA LYS A 49 -12.04 31.69 4.27
C LYS A 49 -12.60 30.34 3.83
N GLU A 50 -13.91 30.20 3.65
CA GLU A 50 -14.55 28.94 3.24
C GLU A 50 -14.03 28.42 1.89
N ILE A 51 -13.85 29.32 0.92
CA ILE A 51 -13.31 28.99 -0.42
C ILE A 51 -11.89 28.43 -0.29
N ILE A 52 -11.06 29.05 0.56
CA ILE A 52 -9.67 28.63 0.82
C ILE A 52 -9.66 27.27 1.53
N LEU A 53 -10.53 27.08 2.52
CA LEU A 53 -10.64 25.83 3.27
C LEU A 53 -11.04 24.67 2.35
N LYS A 54 -12.06 24.88 1.51
CA LYS A 54 -12.50 23.90 0.49
C LYS A 54 -11.38 23.57 -0.49
N ALA A 55 -10.62 24.57 -0.95
CA ALA A 55 -9.48 24.34 -1.84
C ALA A 55 -8.39 23.48 -1.18
N ILE A 56 -8.03 23.76 0.08
CA ILE A 56 -7.05 22.97 0.84
C ILE A 56 -7.54 21.53 1.02
N VAL A 57 -8.78 21.33 1.47
CA VAL A 57 -9.36 20.00 1.68
C VAL A 57 -9.37 19.19 0.38
N ASN A 58 -9.83 19.79 -0.73
CA ASN A 58 -9.88 19.11 -2.01
C ASN A 58 -8.49 18.75 -2.53
N TYR A 59 -7.52 19.65 -2.39
CA TYR A 59 -6.13 19.40 -2.76
C TYR A 59 -5.51 18.28 -1.93
N SER A 60 -5.66 18.33 -0.60
CA SER A 60 -5.19 17.26 0.30
C SER A 60 -5.83 15.91 -0.03
N PHE A 61 -7.12 15.88 -0.33
CA PHE A 61 -7.82 14.66 -0.72
C PHE A 61 -7.30 14.10 -2.04
N ALA A 62 -7.07 14.94 -3.05
CA ALA A 62 -6.52 14.54 -4.34
C ALA A 62 -5.09 13.97 -4.21
N LEU A 63 -4.23 14.62 -3.41
CA LEU A 63 -2.88 14.12 -3.13
C LEU A 63 -2.91 12.79 -2.37
N ASN A 64 -3.69 12.71 -1.30
CA ASN A 64 -3.81 11.47 -0.53
C ASN A 64 -4.32 10.31 -1.39
N LYS A 65 -5.32 10.55 -2.24
CA LYS A 65 -5.84 9.55 -3.17
C LYS A 65 -4.76 9.05 -4.13
N SER A 66 -3.99 9.95 -4.71
CA SER A 66 -2.90 9.62 -5.64
C SER A 66 -1.80 8.81 -4.96
N LEU A 67 -1.34 9.23 -3.77
CA LEU A 67 -0.34 8.52 -2.98
C LEU A 67 -0.84 7.14 -2.54
N THR A 68 -2.13 7.00 -2.22
CA THR A 68 -2.74 5.71 -1.89
C THR A 68 -2.70 4.75 -3.09
N TYR A 69 -2.99 5.23 -4.30
CA TYR A 69 -2.85 4.40 -5.50
C TYR A 69 -1.41 3.96 -5.75
N ILE A 70 -0.44 4.86 -5.60
CA ILE A 70 0.99 4.52 -5.75
C ILE A 70 1.39 3.46 -4.72
N CYS A 71 0.98 3.63 -3.47
CA CYS A 71 1.21 2.66 -2.39
C CYS A 71 0.66 1.27 -2.75
N ILE A 72 -0.62 1.19 -3.14
CA ILE A 72 -1.26 -0.08 -3.53
C ILE A 72 -0.52 -0.71 -4.71
N ALA A 73 -0.24 0.06 -5.77
CA ALA A 73 0.40 -0.44 -6.98
C ALA A 73 1.80 -1.02 -6.67
N PHE A 74 2.62 -0.30 -5.91
CA PHE A 74 3.96 -0.77 -5.54
C PHE A 74 3.93 -1.96 -4.60
N PHE A 75 2.98 -2.02 -3.65
CA PHE A 75 2.78 -3.23 -2.86
C PHE A 75 2.33 -4.42 -3.73
N CYS A 76 1.43 -4.23 -4.70
CA CYS A 76 1.04 -5.31 -5.61
C CYS A 76 2.24 -5.87 -6.39
N VAL A 77 3.12 -5.00 -6.90
CA VAL A 77 4.35 -5.43 -7.59
C VAL A 77 5.26 -6.20 -6.63
N SER A 78 5.48 -5.68 -5.42
CA SER A 78 6.30 -6.34 -4.39
C SER A 78 5.76 -7.72 -4.02
N ILE A 79 4.45 -7.82 -3.74
CA ILE A 79 3.76 -9.08 -3.41
C ILE A 79 3.90 -10.08 -4.55
N LEU A 80 3.70 -9.67 -5.81
CA LEU A 80 3.87 -10.57 -6.96
C LEU A 80 5.29 -11.11 -7.05
N ILE A 81 6.30 -10.25 -6.93
CA ILE A 81 7.72 -10.66 -6.99
C ILE A 81 8.01 -11.71 -5.91
N TYR A 82 7.61 -11.45 -4.67
CA TYR A 82 7.82 -12.40 -3.57
C TYR A 82 7.00 -13.67 -3.73
N SER A 83 5.75 -13.57 -4.17
CA SER A 83 4.87 -14.73 -4.36
C SER A 83 5.38 -15.67 -5.45
N ILE A 84 5.80 -15.12 -6.60
CA ILE A 84 6.43 -15.87 -7.69
C ILE A 84 7.72 -16.54 -7.17
N THR A 85 8.54 -15.80 -6.41
CA THR A 85 9.78 -16.33 -5.82
C THR A 85 9.49 -17.52 -4.88
N ILE A 86 8.47 -17.42 -4.02
CA ILE A 86 8.04 -18.49 -3.11
C ILE A 86 7.60 -19.73 -3.91
N LEU A 87 6.78 -19.54 -4.94
CA LEU A 87 6.24 -20.64 -5.75
C LEU A 87 7.32 -21.37 -6.56
N LEU A 88 8.32 -20.63 -7.06
CA LEU A 88 9.42 -21.20 -7.85
C LEU A 88 10.45 -21.94 -7.01
N PHE A 89 10.81 -21.43 -5.83
CA PHE A 89 11.96 -21.94 -5.07
C PHE A 89 11.60 -22.84 -3.89
N SER A 90 10.32 -23.01 -3.55
CA SER A 90 9.80 -23.95 -2.54
C SER A 90 10.49 -23.90 -1.16
N LYS A 91 11.20 -22.81 -0.83
CA LYS A 91 11.78 -22.57 0.50
C LYS A 91 10.71 -22.21 1.54
N PHE A 92 9.57 -21.75 1.09
CA PHE A 92 8.40 -21.45 1.90
C PHE A 92 7.22 -22.33 1.45
N PRO A 93 6.26 -22.60 2.35
CA PRO A 93 4.99 -23.23 1.99
C PRO A 93 4.32 -22.47 0.83
N LYS A 94 3.99 -23.22 -0.23
CA LYS A 94 3.44 -22.65 -1.48
C LYS A 94 2.12 -21.89 -1.27
N TRP A 95 1.36 -22.22 -0.21
CA TRP A 95 0.11 -21.54 0.11
C TRP A 95 0.30 -20.04 0.38
N ILE A 96 1.43 -19.60 0.95
CA ILE A 96 1.71 -18.15 1.11
C ILE A 96 1.82 -17.47 -0.25
N GLY A 97 2.51 -18.12 -1.20
CA GLY A 97 2.64 -17.60 -2.56
C GLY A 97 1.28 -17.46 -3.24
N TYR A 98 0.40 -18.45 -3.10
CA TYR A 98 -0.95 -18.37 -3.66
C TYR A 98 -1.80 -17.27 -3.03
N ILE A 99 -1.71 -17.05 -1.71
CA ILE A 99 -2.42 -15.93 -1.06
C ILE A 99 -1.93 -14.59 -1.61
N GLY A 100 -0.62 -14.41 -1.79
CA GLY A 100 -0.10 -13.16 -2.33
C GLY A 100 -0.56 -12.90 -3.76
N VAL A 101 -0.54 -13.92 -4.63
CA VAL A 101 -1.13 -13.83 -5.98
C VAL A 101 -2.61 -13.49 -5.92
N PHE A 102 -3.38 -14.13 -5.03
CA PHE A 102 -4.80 -13.88 -4.86
C PHE A 102 -5.09 -12.43 -4.43
N ILE A 103 -4.33 -11.87 -3.48
CA ILE A 103 -4.47 -10.47 -3.06
C ILE A 103 -4.29 -9.51 -4.24
N VAL A 104 -3.30 -9.77 -5.10
CA VAL A 104 -3.03 -8.91 -6.25
C VAL A 104 -4.11 -9.05 -7.32
N LEU A 105 -4.53 -10.27 -7.64
CA LEU A 105 -5.64 -10.50 -8.56
C LEU A 105 -6.92 -9.82 -8.07
N PHE A 106 -7.23 -9.96 -6.78
CA PHE A 106 -8.38 -9.32 -6.15
C PHE A 106 -8.29 -7.80 -6.26
N ALA A 107 -7.13 -7.20 -5.99
CA ALA A 107 -6.91 -5.76 -6.16
C ALA A 107 -7.11 -5.31 -7.62
N ILE A 108 -6.59 -6.06 -8.60
CA ILE A 108 -6.76 -5.75 -10.03
C ILE A 108 -8.22 -5.84 -10.45
N ILE A 109 -8.93 -6.92 -10.08
CA ILE A 109 -10.34 -7.12 -10.41
C ILE A 109 -11.18 -5.98 -9.86
N ILE A 110 -10.96 -5.59 -8.60
CA ILE A 110 -11.65 -4.47 -7.97
C ILE A 110 -11.37 -3.17 -8.71
N ALA A 111 -10.11 -2.89 -9.04
CA ALA A 111 -9.72 -1.67 -9.75
C ALA A 111 -10.38 -1.58 -11.14
N VAL A 112 -10.41 -2.68 -11.89
CA VAL A 112 -10.97 -2.73 -13.25
C VAL A 112 -12.50 -2.59 -13.24
N ASN A 113 -13.19 -3.08 -12.20
CA ASN A 113 -14.64 -2.91 -12.04
C ASN A 113 -15.06 -1.50 -11.59
N GLY A 114 -14.14 -0.52 -11.61
CA GLY A 114 -14.43 0.86 -11.23
C GLY A 114 -14.58 1.08 -9.72
N PHE A 115 -14.31 0.05 -8.90
CA PHE A 115 -14.33 0.21 -7.45
C PHE A 115 -13.10 1.00 -6.99
N VAL A 116 -13.34 2.05 -6.21
CA VAL A 116 -12.30 2.96 -5.75
C VAL A 116 -11.60 2.37 -4.54
N LEU A 117 -10.51 1.65 -4.77
CA LEU A 117 -9.63 1.07 -3.74
C LEU A 117 -9.08 2.11 -2.74
N THR A 118 -9.01 3.38 -3.13
CA THR A 118 -8.57 4.47 -2.26
C THR A 118 -9.67 4.99 -1.34
N THR A 119 -10.88 4.43 -1.40
CA THR A 119 -11.89 4.67 -0.35
C THR A 119 -11.42 4.08 0.96
N LEU A 120 -11.93 4.61 2.07
CA LEU A 120 -11.57 4.10 3.39
C LEU A 120 -11.85 2.60 3.54
N TYR A 121 -12.99 2.12 3.01
CA TYR A 121 -13.34 0.71 3.02
C TYR A 121 -12.43 -0.13 2.11
N GLY A 122 -12.22 0.30 0.86
CA GLY A 122 -11.34 -0.40 -0.08
C GLY A 122 -9.91 -0.55 0.44
N PHE A 123 -9.35 0.54 0.98
CA PHE A 123 -8.00 0.55 1.49
C PHE A 123 -7.86 -0.35 2.73
N ARG A 124 -8.85 -0.36 3.63
CA ARG A 124 -8.85 -1.24 4.81
C ARG A 124 -8.83 -2.73 4.43
N ILE A 125 -9.63 -3.12 3.44
CA ILE A 125 -9.67 -4.50 2.95
C ILE A 125 -8.31 -4.89 2.35
N PHE A 126 -7.74 -4.03 1.51
CA PHE A 126 -6.41 -4.26 0.93
C PHE A 126 -5.31 -4.35 2.01
N ALA A 127 -5.29 -3.40 2.94
CA ALA A 127 -4.32 -3.34 4.02
C ALA A 127 -4.42 -4.56 4.94
N PHE A 128 -5.64 -5.03 5.25
CA PHE A 128 -5.85 -6.25 6.00
C PHE A 128 -5.22 -7.46 5.29
N GLY A 129 -5.51 -7.64 4.00
CA GLY A 129 -4.89 -8.71 3.20
C GLY A 129 -3.37 -8.65 3.18
N LEU A 130 -2.80 -7.46 2.94
CA LEU A 130 -1.36 -7.22 2.96
C LEU A 130 -0.74 -7.59 4.30
N VAL A 131 -1.31 -7.11 5.41
CA VAL A 131 -0.78 -7.36 6.76
C VAL A 131 -0.92 -8.84 7.12
N SER A 132 -2.06 -9.48 6.83
CA SER A 132 -2.25 -10.91 7.06
C SER A 132 -1.22 -11.75 6.30
N TRP A 133 -0.93 -11.39 5.04
CA TRP A 133 0.08 -12.06 4.23
C TRP A 133 1.50 -11.85 4.77
N LEU A 134 1.86 -10.62 5.13
CA LEU A 134 3.16 -10.29 5.72
C LEU A 134 3.40 -10.99 7.06
N VAL A 135 2.41 -10.98 7.95
CA VAL A 135 2.49 -11.65 9.26
C VAL A 135 2.62 -13.16 9.08
N SER A 136 1.84 -13.76 8.17
CA SER A 136 1.94 -15.19 7.86
C SER A 136 3.32 -15.57 7.34
N ALA A 137 3.87 -14.79 6.40
CA ALA A 137 5.21 -14.99 5.87
C ALA A 137 6.28 -14.82 6.98
N GLY A 138 6.14 -13.81 7.84
CA GLY A 138 7.02 -13.54 8.97
C GLY A 138 7.04 -14.68 10.00
N ILE A 139 5.87 -15.19 10.40
CA ILE A 139 5.76 -16.32 11.34
C ILE A 139 6.45 -17.56 10.76
N ILE A 140 6.26 -17.84 9.48
CA ILE A 140 6.90 -19.01 8.83
C ILE A 140 8.41 -18.82 8.74
N LEU A 141 8.89 -17.61 8.44
CA LEU A 141 10.32 -17.31 8.44
C LEU A 141 10.93 -17.56 9.83
N LEU A 142 10.25 -17.16 10.90
CA LEU A 142 10.71 -17.39 12.28
C LEU A 142 10.73 -18.88 12.66
N ARG A 143 9.80 -19.69 12.14
CA ARG A 143 9.73 -21.15 12.38
C ARG A 143 10.66 -21.97 11.48
N SER A 144 11.16 -21.37 10.41
CA SER A 144 12.04 -22.02 9.43
C SER A 144 13.54 -21.83 9.75
N LYS A 145 13.86 -21.09 10.82
CA LYS A 145 15.17 -21.08 11.45
C LYS A 145 15.27 -22.21 12.46
#